data_AF-A0A1H5UAH4-F1
#
_entry.id   AF-A0A1H5UAH4-F1
#
_cell.length_a   1.000
_cell.length_b   1.000
_cell.length_c   1.000
_cell.angle_alpha   90.00
_cell.angle_beta   90.00
_cell.angle_gamma   90.00
#
_symmetry.space_group_name_H-M   'P 1'
#
loop_
_entity.id
_entity.type
_entity.pdbx_description
1 polymer ?
#
loop_
_entity_poly.entity_id
_entity_poly.type
_entity_poly.pdbx_seq_one_letter_code
_entity_poly.pdbx_strand_id
1 'polypeptide(L)'
;MLKNKSYIGISFIILLFGIYAVPKIIDRIQNNDVVKGDRLDKIGSIAKNDEKLVKIGPAPKFELLNQDNKKITNETYKGKVYVLEFFFTTCPSICPKMNLSMLAIENKFFGNPNFGIISITIDPTHDTPEVLKAHAKLLGVKSSNWNFLTGDRAYIFNLANKGFNLYAGENGKVDGGFEHSGLFALVDKNGDIRCRKDDFGNPILYYDGLEKKGVRDIQQDINILLKD
;
A
#
# COMPACT_ATOMS: atom_id res chain seq x y z
N MET A 1 -24.31 -48.17 -58.42
CA MET A 1 -24.70 -47.44 -57.19
C MET A 1 -23.41 -47.01 -56.47
N LEU A 2 -22.85 -45.85 -56.82
CA LEU A 2 -21.57 -45.38 -56.29
C LEU A 2 -21.81 -44.69 -54.93
N LYS A 3 -21.33 -45.28 -53.84
CA LYS A 3 -21.37 -44.67 -52.50
C LYS A 3 -20.53 -43.38 -52.54
N ASN A 4 -21.17 -42.24 -52.33
CA ASN A 4 -20.51 -40.92 -52.24
C ASN A 4 -19.51 -40.91 -51.08
N LYS A 5 -18.23 -41.24 -51.32
CA LYS A 5 -17.14 -41.19 -50.33
C LYS A 5 -16.74 -39.77 -49.91
N SER A 6 -17.58 -38.76 -50.19
CA SER A 6 -17.35 -37.35 -49.86
C SER A 6 -17.17 -37.14 -48.34
N TYR A 7 -17.90 -37.90 -47.51
CA TYR A 7 -17.78 -37.84 -46.05
C TYR A 7 -16.41 -38.27 -45.51
N ILE A 8 -15.69 -39.15 -46.22
CA ILE A 8 -14.34 -39.59 -45.83
C ILE A 8 -13.32 -38.47 -46.03
N GLY A 9 -13.42 -37.71 -47.13
CA GLY A 9 -12.55 -36.56 -47.37
C GLY A 9 -12.80 -35.42 -46.37
N ILE A 10 -14.08 -35.13 -46.09
CA ILE A 10 -14.46 -34.09 -45.13
C ILE A 10 -13.98 -34.43 -43.72
N SER A 11 -14.13 -35.69 -43.29
CA SER A 11 -13.67 -36.14 -41.97
C SER A 11 -12.16 -36.03 -41.82
N PHE A 12 -11.39 -36.31 -42.89
CA PHE A 12 -9.93 -36.20 -42.87
C PHE A 12 -9.47 -34.75 -42.75
N ILE A 13 -10.15 -33.81 -43.42
CA ILE A 13 -9.86 -32.37 -43.33
C ILE A 13 -10.13 -31.84 -41.92
N ILE A 14 -11.28 -32.22 -41.33
CA ILE A 14 -11.63 -31.81 -39.96
C ILE A 14 -10.61 -32.35 -38.96
N LEU A 15 -10.16 -33.61 -39.12
CA LEU A 15 -9.19 -34.23 -38.24
C LEU A 15 -7.82 -33.54 -38.31
N LEU A 16 -7.33 -33.23 -39.52
CA LEU A 16 -6.07 -32.50 -39.70
C LEU A 16 -6.16 -31.07 -39.14
N PHE A 17 -7.28 -30.39 -39.37
CA PHE A 17 -7.50 -29.04 -38.83
C PHE A 17 -7.58 -29.05 -37.31
N GLY A 18 -8.25 -30.05 -36.72
CA GLY A 18 -8.32 -30.23 -35.26
C GLY A 18 -6.94 -30.46 -34.64
N ILE A 19 -6.13 -31.36 -35.19
CA ILE A 19 -4.76 -31.63 -34.70
C ILE A 19 -3.88 -30.39 -34.79
N TYR A 20 -4.05 -29.55 -35.82
CA TYR A 20 -3.27 -28.31 -35.97
C TYR A 20 -3.79 -27.16 -35.10
N ALA A 21 -5.10 -26.95 -35.04
CA ALA A 21 -5.70 -25.77 -34.43
C ALA A 21 -5.88 -25.91 -32.90
N VAL A 22 -6.24 -27.10 -32.41
CA VAL A 22 -6.54 -27.31 -30.98
C VAL A 22 -5.33 -27.03 -30.07
N PRO A 23 -4.11 -27.52 -30.35
CA PRO A 23 -2.95 -27.19 -29.52
C PRO A 23 -2.68 -25.68 -29.49
N LYS A 24 -2.80 -25.03 -30.64
CA LYS A 24 -2.56 -23.59 -30.80
C LYS A 24 -3.61 -22.73 -30.08
N ILE A 25 -4.85 -23.20 -29.98
CA ILE A 25 -5.93 -22.56 -29.23
C ILE A 25 -5.71 -22.75 -27.72
N ILE A 26 -5.33 -23.95 -27.29
CA ILE A 26 -5.05 -24.23 -25.86
C ILE A 26 -3.85 -23.42 -25.39
N ASP A 27 -2.75 -23.38 -26.14
CA ASP A 27 -1.58 -22.56 -25.84
C ASP A 27 -1.97 -21.07 -25.74
N ARG A 28 -2.85 -20.60 -26.62
CA ARG A 28 -3.30 -19.19 -26.62
C ARG A 28 -4.21 -18.86 -25.43
N ILE A 29 -5.07 -19.80 -25.01
CA ILE A 29 -5.94 -19.63 -23.83
C ILE A 29 -5.14 -19.73 -22.54
N GLN A 30 -4.16 -20.63 -22.45
CA GLN A 30 -3.28 -20.73 -21.27
C GLN A 30 -2.36 -19.50 -21.13
N ASN A 31 -1.99 -18.85 -22.24
CA ASN A 31 -1.11 -17.68 -22.25
C ASN A 31 -1.84 -16.31 -22.31
N ASN A 32 -3.18 -16.26 -22.29
CA ASN A 32 -3.98 -15.02 -22.30
C ASN A 32 -3.70 -14.04 -23.48
N ASP A 33 -3.20 -14.53 -24.62
CA ASP A 33 -2.84 -13.71 -25.78
C ASP A 33 -4.06 -13.38 -26.66
N VAL A 34 -4.84 -12.35 -26.32
CA VAL A 34 -6.08 -12.04 -27.06
C VAL A 34 -5.83 -11.26 -28.37
N VAL A 35 -4.66 -10.65 -28.60
CA VAL A 35 -4.37 -9.89 -29.84
C VAL A 35 -2.89 -9.99 -30.24
N LYS A 36 -2.59 -10.32 -31.50
CA LYS A 36 -1.26 -10.09 -32.10
C LYS A 36 -1.29 -8.75 -32.81
N GLY A 37 -0.69 -7.74 -32.19
CA GLY A 37 -0.61 -6.38 -32.71
C GLY A 37 0.77 -6.12 -33.31
N ASP A 38 0.84 -6.09 -34.64
CA ASP A 38 2.05 -5.71 -35.36
C ASP A 38 2.57 -4.32 -34.89
N ARG A 39 3.87 -4.29 -34.58
CA ARG A 39 4.74 -3.10 -34.41
C ARG A 39 4.69 -2.33 -33.08
N LEU A 40 3.87 -2.71 -32.09
CA LEU A 40 4.02 -2.26 -30.69
C LEU A 40 4.72 -3.28 -29.77
N ASP A 41 5.03 -4.47 -30.28
CA ASP A 41 5.65 -5.60 -29.56
C ASP A 41 7.11 -5.38 -29.13
N LYS A 42 7.63 -4.15 -29.23
CA LYS A 42 8.84 -3.73 -28.48
C LYS A 42 8.51 -3.21 -27.07
N ILE A 43 7.29 -3.48 -26.60
CA ILE A 43 6.92 -3.53 -25.18
C ILE A 43 6.91 -5.02 -24.70
N GLY A 44 7.44 -5.94 -25.51
CA GLY A 44 7.68 -7.34 -25.17
C GLY A 44 8.99 -7.60 -24.43
N SER A 45 9.61 -6.58 -23.85
CA SER A 45 10.41 -6.77 -22.64
C SER A 45 9.54 -6.28 -21.50
N ILE A 46 8.78 -7.18 -20.88
CA ILE A 46 8.27 -6.98 -19.52
C ILE A 46 9.41 -6.30 -18.78
N ALA A 47 9.16 -5.05 -18.41
CA ALA A 47 10.13 -4.21 -17.78
C ALA A 47 10.84 -5.06 -16.74
N LYS A 48 12.17 -5.18 -16.87
CA LYS A 48 12.97 -5.26 -15.66
C LYS A 48 12.39 -4.18 -14.77
N ASN A 49 11.69 -4.60 -13.71
CA ASN A 49 11.29 -3.71 -12.63
C ASN A 49 12.51 -2.85 -12.40
N ASP A 50 12.42 -1.58 -12.75
CA ASP A 50 13.32 -0.61 -12.19
C ASP A 50 12.87 -0.62 -10.72
N GLU A 51 13.47 -1.49 -9.90
CA GLU A 51 13.10 -1.78 -8.50
C GLU A 51 13.16 -0.52 -7.62
N LYS A 52 13.53 0.62 -8.22
CA LYS A 52 13.71 1.88 -7.56
C LYS A 52 12.39 2.63 -7.47
N LEU A 53 11.80 2.57 -6.27
CA LEU A 53 10.68 3.43 -5.88
C LEU A 53 11.00 4.90 -6.15
N VAL A 54 10.02 5.66 -6.61
CA VAL A 54 10.16 7.09 -6.91
C VAL A 54 10.38 7.85 -5.61
N LYS A 55 11.44 8.64 -5.55
CA LYS A 55 11.67 9.61 -4.48
C LYS A 55 10.88 10.88 -4.76
N ILE A 56 9.98 11.24 -3.85
CA ILE A 56 9.18 12.45 -3.93
C ILE A 56 9.90 13.62 -3.29
N GLY A 57 10.55 13.39 -2.16
CA GLY A 57 11.28 14.41 -1.41
C GLY A 57 11.37 14.07 0.08
N PRO A 58 12.00 14.93 0.89
CA PRO A 58 12.13 14.71 2.32
C PRO A 58 10.75 14.73 3.00
N ALA A 59 10.56 13.83 3.95
CA ALA A 59 9.38 13.85 4.81
C ALA A 59 9.34 15.15 5.63
N PRO A 60 8.15 15.73 5.85
CA PRO A 60 7.97 16.90 6.71
C PRO A 60 8.59 16.70 8.09
N LYS A 61 9.16 17.76 8.63
CA LYS A 61 9.68 17.75 10.00
C LYS A 61 8.52 17.72 10.99
N PHE A 62 8.61 16.86 11.99
CA PHE A 62 7.65 16.79 13.07
C PHE A 62 8.30 16.66 14.45
N GLU A 63 7.60 17.15 15.46
CA GLU A 63 7.89 16.94 16.88
C GLU A 63 6.58 16.75 17.63
N LEU A 64 6.33 15.56 18.17
CA LEU A 64 5.10 15.18 18.85
C LEU A 64 5.41 14.32 20.09
N LEU A 65 4.38 14.04 20.90
CA LEU A 65 4.49 13.13 22.05
C LEU A 65 3.91 11.78 21.70
N ASN A 66 4.54 10.70 22.16
CA ASN A 66 3.99 9.35 22.02
C ASN A 66 3.13 8.94 23.22
N GLN A 67 2.59 7.71 23.15
CA GLN A 67 1.79 7.07 24.20
C GLN A 67 2.49 6.90 25.56
N ASP A 68 3.81 7.09 25.63
CA ASP A 68 4.61 7.04 26.85
C ASP A 68 5.10 8.44 27.29
N ASN A 69 4.50 9.51 26.77
CA ASN A 69 4.90 10.90 27.01
C ASN A 69 6.34 11.22 26.55
N LYS A 70 6.90 10.43 25.62
CA LYS A 70 8.23 10.69 25.05
C LYS A 70 8.10 11.55 23.80
N LYS A 71 9.02 12.51 23.66
CA LYS A 71 9.16 13.30 22.44
C LYS A 71 9.66 12.43 21.29
N ILE A 72 8.93 12.41 20.18
CA ILE A 72 9.27 11.71 18.95
C ILE A 72 9.42 12.72 17.83
N THR A 73 10.50 12.58 17.06
CA THR A 73 10.82 13.42 15.90
C THR A 73 11.26 12.54 14.73
N ASN A 74 11.53 13.15 13.57
CA ASN A 74 12.14 12.44 12.44
C ASN A 74 13.44 11.71 12.82
N GLU A 75 14.24 12.27 13.75
CA GLU A 75 15.50 11.67 14.19
C GLU A 75 15.28 10.32 14.90
N THR A 76 14.13 10.10 15.55
CA THR A 76 13.77 8.81 16.17
C THR A 76 13.71 7.67 15.13
N TYR A 77 13.46 8.02 13.87
CA TYR A 77 13.33 7.10 12.74
C TYR A 77 14.50 7.17 11.75
N LYS A 78 15.55 7.93 12.07
CA LYS A 78 16.75 8.01 11.21
C LYS A 78 17.36 6.63 10.98
N GLY A 79 17.64 6.30 9.72
CA GLY A 79 18.17 4.99 9.33
C GLY A 79 17.12 3.86 9.32
N LYS A 80 15.85 4.16 9.60
CA LYS A 80 14.74 3.19 9.56
C LYS A 80 13.84 3.48 8.36
N VAL A 81 13.29 2.40 7.79
CA VAL A 81 12.12 2.50 6.92
C VAL A 81 10.89 2.58 7.81
N TYR A 82 9.98 3.51 7.55
CA TYR A 82 8.76 3.61 8.35
C TYR A 82 7.51 3.93 7.54
N VAL A 83 6.38 3.49 8.08
CA VAL A 83 5.05 3.81 7.58
C VAL A 83 4.40 4.84 8.48
N LEU A 84 3.73 5.82 7.90
CA LEU A 84 2.99 6.86 8.62
C LEU A 84 1.52 6.89 8.19
N GLU A 85 0.62 7.02 9.17
CA GLU A 85 -0.80 7.27 8.96
C GLU A 85 -1.32 8.37 9.90
N PHE A 86 -2.48 8.92 9.54
CA PHE A 86 -3.31 9.74 10.41
C PHE A 86 -4.57 8.94 10.78
N PHE A 87 -4.92 8.93 12.06
CA PHE A 87 -6.02 8.11 12.62
C PHE A 87 -6.66 8.82 13.83
N PHE A 88 -7.64 8.22 14.48
CA PHE A 88 -8.13 8.65 15.80
C PHE A 88 -8.82 7.47 16.50
N THR A 89 -8.75 7.39 17.84
CA THR A 89 -9.15 6.15 18.54
C THR A 89 -10.65 5.91 18.59
N THR A 90 -11.47 6.96 18.45
CA THR A 90 -12.94 6.91 18.52
C THR A 90 -13.61 6.69 17.17
N CYS A 91 -12.85 6.46 16.09
CA CYS A 91 -13.40 6.25 14.76
C CYS A 91 -14.32 5.01 14.71
N PRO A 92 -15.63 5.20 14.45
CA PRO A 92 -16.61 4.12 14.60
C PRO A 92 -16.66 3.17 13.39
N SER A 93 -16.07 3.52 12.23
CA SER A 93 -16.34 2.83 10.96
C SER A 93 -15.10 2.45 10.13
N ILE A 94 -14.26 3.42 9.74
CA ILE A 94 -13.15 3.21 8.79
C ILE A 94 -11.94 2.51 9.46
N CYS A 95 -11.82 2.63 10.79
CA CYS A 95 -10.65 2.20 11.54
C CYS A 95 -10.42 0.69 11.73
N PRO A 96 -11.41 -0.23 11.81
CA PRO A 96 -11.10 -1.65 12.02
C PRO A 96 -10.25 -2.22 10.88
N LYS A 97 -10.54 -1.85 9.62
CA LYS A 97 -9.78 -2.32 8.46
C LYS A 97 -8.37 -1.74 8.46
N MET A 98 -8.22 -0.44 8.72
CA MET A 98 -6.89 0.20 8.80
C MET A 98 -6.05 -0.34 9.94
N ASN A 99 -6.62 -0.51 11.13
CA ASN A 99 -5.93 -1.10 12.29
C ASN A 99 -5.45 -2.52 11.98
N LEU A 100 -6.28 -3.33 11.32
CA LEU A 100 -5.89 -4.67 10.86
C LEU A 100 -4.79 -4.62 9.79
N SER A 101 -4.86 -3.67 8.86
CA SER A 101 -3.83 -3.46 7.85
C SER A 101 -2.49 -3.06 8.47
N MET A 102 -2.49 -2.14 9.43
CA MET A 102 -1.29 -1.70 10.12
C MET A 102 -0.71 -2.82 11.00
N LEU A 103 -1.56 -3.58 11.70
CA LEU A 103 -1.15 -4.80 12.40
C LEU A 103 -0.56 -5.85 11.45
N ALA A 104 -1.11 -6.01 10.24
CA ALA A 104 -0.56 -6.95 9.26
C ALA A 104 0.84 -6.51 8.79
N ILE A 105 1.08 -5.19 8.66
CA ILE A 105 2.40 -4.63 8.38
C ILE A 105 3.34 -4.86 9.58
N GLU A 106 2.92 -4.50 10.80
CA GLU A 106 3.71 -4.71 12.01
C GLU A 106 4.12 -6.17 12.17
N ASN A 107 3.18 -7.11 12.11
CA ASN A 107 3.46 -8.53 12.26
C ASN A 107 4.45 -9.06 11.20
N LYS A 108 4.38 -8.55 9.97
CA LYS A 108 5.29 -8.98 8.89
C LYS A 108 6.73 -8.53 9.12
N PHE A 109 6.92 -7.36 9.72
CA PHE A 109 8.24 -6.77 9.96
C PHE A 109 8.63 -6.75 11.45
N PHE A 110 7.87 -7.47 12.27
CA PHE A 110 8.08 -7.54 13.71
C PHE A 110 9.50 -8.06 14.01
N GLY A 111 10.17 -7.41 14.96
CA GLY A 111 11.55 -7.74 15.34
C GLY A 111 12.63 -7.13 14.43
N ASN A 112 12.30 -6.47 13.32
CA ASN A 112 13.29 -5.76 12.53
C ASN A 112 13.62 -4.39 13.16
N PRO A 113 14.87 -4.14 13.63
CA PRO A 113 15.23 -2.89 14.28
C PRO A 113 15.23 -1.69 13.33
N ASN A 114 15.32 -1.93 12.03
CA ASN A 114 15.36 -0.92 10.96
C ASN A 114 13.97 -0.60 10.39
N PHE A 115 12.90 -1.09 11.01
CA PHE A 115 11.52 -0.80 10.62
C PHE A 115 10.75 -0.13 11.77
N GLY A 116 9.81 0.76 11.43
CA GLY A 116 8.91 1.38 12.39
C GLY A 116 7.58 1.84 11.80
N ILE A 117 6.66 2.23 12.68
CA ILE A 117 5.34 2.73 12.32
C ILE A 117 5.06 4.00 13.14
N ILE A 118 4.39 4.96 12.51
CA ILE A 118 3.89 6.18 13.13
C ILE A 118 2.38 6.26 12.87
N SER A 119 1.58 6.28 13.92
CA SER A 119 0.14 6.57 13.83
C SER A 119 -0.11 7.90 14.54
N ILE A 120 -0.49 8.97 13.83
CA ILE A 120 -0.72 10.30 14.39
C ILE A 120 -2.21 10.52 14.59
N THR A 121 -2.65 10.81 15.83
CA THR A 121 -4.06 11.10 16.08
C THR A 121 -4.46 12.45 15.48
N ILE A 122 -5.66 12.53 14.90
CA ILE A 122 -6.31 13.76 14.45
C ILE A 122 -7.31 14.32 15.46
N ASP A 123 -7.56 13.60 16.56
CA ASP A 123 -8.35 14.03 17.72
C ASP A 123 -7.47 14.08 18.99
N PRO A 124 -6.46 14.97 19.05
CA PRO A 124 -5.56 15.05 20.20
C PRO A 124 -6.26 15.55 21.48
N THR A 125 -7.48 16.09 21.39
CA THR A 125 -8.29 16.49 22.54
C THR A 125 -8.81 15.28 23.33
N HIS A 126 -9.17 14.21 22.62
CA HIS A 126 -9.55 12.94 23.24
C HIS A 126 -8.35 12.00 23.40
N ASP A 127 -7.52 11.90 22.36
CA ASP A 127 -6.40 10.97 22.26
C ASP A 127 -5.16 11.49 23.00
N THR A 128 -5.28 11.52 24.33
CA THR A 128 -4.17 11.74 25.25
C THR A 128 -3.17 10.58 25.19
N PRO A 129 -1.91 10.76 25.64
CA PRO A 129 -0.93 9.68 25.72
C PRO A 129 -1.47 8.42 26.42
N GLU A 130 -2.26 8.59 27.48
CA GLU A 130 -2.88 7.49 28.24
C GLU A 130 -3.92 6.73 27.41
N VAL A 131 -4.77 7.44 26.65
CA VAL A 131 -5.76 6.84 25.73
C VAL A 131 -5.04 6.10 24.59
N LEU A 132 -4.02 6.71 24.01
CA LEU A 132 -3.19 6.08 22.98
C LEU A 132 -2.49 4.82 23.48
N LYS A 133 -2.02 4.81 24.73
CA LYS A 133 -1.41 3.63 25.35
C LYS A 133 -2.42 2.51 25.54
N ALA A 134 -3.63 2.83 25.97
CA ALA A 134 -4.72 1.86 26.08
C ALA A 134 -5.10 1.30 24.70
N HIS A 135 -5.16 2.15 23.67
CA HIS A 135 -5.43 1.75 22.30
C HIS A 135 -4.35 0.82 21.74
N ALA A 136 -3.07 1.15 21.91
CA ALA A 136 -1.95 0.29 21.50
C ALA A 136 -2.02 -1.09 22.16
N LYS A 137 -2.38 -1.14 23.46
CA LYS A 137 -2.58 -2.39 24.20
C LYS A 137 -3.76 -3.20 23.66
N LEU A 138 -4.87 -2.55 23.32
CA LEU A 138 -6.05 -3.18 22.73
C LEU A 138 -5.73 -3.82 21.37
N LEU A 139 -4.94 -3.12 20.54
CA LEU A 139 -4.45 -3.64 19.26
C LEU A 139 -3.43 -4.77 19.41
N GLY A 140 -2.86 -4.96 20.61
CA GLY A 140 -1.84 -5.98 20.85
C GLY A 140 -0.49 -5.64 20.24
N VAL A 141 -0.18 -4.34 20.08
CA VAL A 141 1.09 -3.86 19.54
C VAL A 141 2.25 -4.33 20.42
N LYS A 142 3.26 -4.93 19.80
CA LYS A 142 4.45 -5.46 20.51
C LYS A 142 5.71 -4.70 20.15
N SER A 143 5.75 -4.06 18.99
CA SER A 143 6.92 -3.32 18.51
C SER A 143 7.20 -2.06 19.32
N SER A 144 8.44 -1.89 19.79
CA SER A 144 8.92 -0.63 20.38
C SER A 144 9.10 0.50 19.36
N ASN A 145 9.06 0.19 18.06
CA ASN A 145 9.17 1.15 16.96
C ASN A 145 7.81 1.57 16.38
N TRP A 146 6.70 1.17 17.00
CA TRP A 146 5.38 1.70 16.68
C TRP A 146 4.99 2.77 17.71
N ASN A 147 4.99 4.03 17.28
CA ASN A 147 4.60 5.15 18.12
C ASN A 147 3.23 5.69 17.69
N PHE A 148 2.37 5.86 18.68
CA PHE A 148 1.09 6.56 18.56
C PHE A 148 1.30 7.98 19.05
N LEU A 149 1.13 8.97 18.17
CA LEU A 149 1.54 10.35 18.42
C LEU A 149 0.34 11.27 18.61
N THR A 150 0.47 12.21 19.55
CA THR A 150 -0.48 13.29 19.85
C THR A 150 0.26 14.61 20.13
N GLY A 151 -0.47 15.72 20.21
CA GLY A 151 0.11 17.05 20.38
C GLY A 151 -0.87 18.18 20.06
N ASP A 152 -0.33 19.34 19.65
CA ASP A 152 -1.16 20.46 19.26
C ASP A 152 -2.00 20.15 18.02
N ARG A 153 -3.30 20.46 18.09
CA ARG A 153 -4.27 20.14 17.04
C ARG A 153 -3.99 20.89 15.74
N ALA A 154 -3.73 22.19 15.82
CA ALA A 154 -3.48 23.01 14.63
C ALA A 154 -2.20 22.56 13.93
N TYR A 155 -1.19 22.20 14.71
CA TYR A 155 0.06 21.63 14.22
C TYR A 155 -0.15 20.31 13.49
N ILE A 156 -0.90 19.36 14.07
CA ILE A 156 -1.20 18.06 13.46
C ILE A 156 -1.98 18.24 12.14
N PHE A 157 -3.00 19.09 12.11
CA PHE A 157 -3.75 19.34 10.87
C PHE A 157 -2.90 20.00 9.78
N ASN A 158 -1.98 20.91 10.14
CA ASN A 158 -1.04 21.46 9.18
C ASN A 158 -0.05 20.39 8.68
N LEU A 159 0.45 19.52 9.58
CA LEU A 159 1.34 18.43 9.23
C LEU A 159 0.67 17.44 8.27
N ALA A 160 -0.59 17.06 8.54
CA ALA A 160 -1.38 16.19 7.67
C ALA A 160 -1.63 16.82 6.30
N ASN A 161 -2.31 17.97 6.27
CA ASN A 161 -2.83 18.55 5.02
C ASN A 161 -1.77 19.28 4.19
N LYS A 162 -0.76 19.91 4.80
CA LYS A 162 0.28 20.68 4.08
C LYS A 162 1.61 19.97 4.01
N GLY A 163 1.96 19.21 5.06
CA GLY A 163 3.20 18.45 5.10
C GLY A 163 3.08 17.20 4.26
N PHE A 164 2.21 16.28 4.67
CA PHE A 164 2.01 15.00 3.99
C PHE A 164 0.93 15.07 2.91
N ASN A 165 0.16 16.14 2.76
CA ASN A 165 -0.96 16.18 1.81
C ASN A 165 -1.91 14.97 1.98
N LEU A 166 -2.06 14.51 3.23
CA LEU A 166 -2.99 13.48 3.67
C LEU A 166 -4.14 14.21 4.36
N TYR A 167 -5.34 14.15 3.76
CA TYR A 167 -6.46 14.93 4.26
C TYR A 167 -6.84 14.47 5.67
N ALA A 168 -7.00 15.45 6.57
CA ALA A 168 -7.52 15.27 7.91
C ALA A 168 -8.30 16.53 8.32
N GLY A 169 -9.54 16.35 8.78
CA GLY A 169 -10.41 17.46 9.16
C GLY A 169 -11.57 17.04 10.04
N GLU A 170 -12.17 18.02 10.71
CA GLU A 170 -13.43 17.80 11.42
C GLU A 170 -14.60 17.86 10.46
N ASN A 171 -15.52 16.92 10.62
CA ASN A 171 -16.82 16.99 10.00
C ASN A 171 -17.87 16.45 10.97
N GLY A 172 -18.62 17.33 11.63
CA GLY A 172 -19.70 16.96 12.53
C GLY A 172 -20.88 16.23 11.87
N LYS A 173 -20.85 16.04 10.54
CA LYS A 173 -21.84 15.26 9.78
C LYS A 173 -21.44 13.81 9.55
N VAL A 174 -20.23 13.41 9.91
CA VAL A 174 -19.80 12.00 9.83
C VAL A 174 -19.73 11.39 11.22
N ASP A 175 -19.95 10.07 11.29
CA ASP A 175 -19.85 9.34 12.55
C ASP A 175 -18.43 9.48 13.12
N GLY A 176 -18.35 9.93 14.38
CA GLY A 176 -17.08 10.23 15.05
C GLY A 176 -16.58 11.67 14.88
N GLY A 177 -17.19 12.48 14.01
CA GLY A 177 -16.91 13.93 13.93
C GLY A 177 -15.65 14.31 13.14
N PHE A 178 -14.94 13.34 12.55
CA PHE A 178 -13.70 13.55 11.81
C PHE A 178 -13.67 12.78 10.48
N GLU A 179 -13.08 13.40 9.46
CA GLU A 179 -12.74 12.78 8.18
C GLU A 179 -11.21 12.72 8.02
N HIS A 180 -10.69 11.57 7.59
CA HIS A 180 -9.29 11.43 7.23
C HIS A 180 -9.10 10.46 6.06
N SER A 181 -8.00 10.62 5.34
CA SER A 181 -7.63 9.70 4.26
C SER A 181 -7.20 8.34 4.83
N GLY A 182 -7.75 7.24 4.29
CA GLY A 182 -7.32 5.86 4.58
C GLY A 182 -5.99 5.47 3.94
N LEU A 183 -5.06 6.42 3.83
CA LEU A 183 -3.82 6.31 3.06
C LEU A 183 -2.59 6.24 3.97
N PHE A 184 -1.59 5.48 3.56
CA PHE A 184 -0.31 5.30 4.24
C PHE A 184 0.83 5.94 3.45
N ALA A 185 1.68 6.69 4.15
CA ALA A 185 2.93 7.20 3.62
C ALA A 185 4.09 6.25 3.93
N LEU A 186 4.94 5.99 2.93
CA LEU A 186 6.17 5.20 3.08
C LEU A 186 7.38 6.12 3.05
N VAL A 187 8.25 6.00 4.04
CA VAL A 187 9.48 6.79 4.15
C VAL A 187 10.68 5.86 4.27
N ASP A 188 11.75 6.15 3.53
CA ASP A 188 12.99 5.37 3.54
C ASP A 188 13.97 5.76 4.66
N LYS A 189 15.10 5.05 4.71
CA LYS A 189 16.17 5.23 5.72
C LYS A 189 16.78 6.63 5.73
N ASN A 190 16.69 7.37 4.62
CA ASN A 190 17.19 8.74 4.49
C ASN A 190 16.14 9.79 4.90
N GLY A 191 14.93 9.36 5.25
CA GLY A 191 13.82 10.25 5.57
C GLY A 191 13.10 10.80 4.35
N ASP A 192 13.23 10.16 3.17
CA ASP A 192 12.53 10.57 1.95
C ASP A 192 11.25 9.77 1.73
N ILE A 193 10.17 10.44 1.31
CA ILE A 193 8.91 9.80 0.90
C ILE A 193 9.16 9.03 -0.40
N ARG A 194 8.77 7.75 -0.39
CA ARG A 194 8.90 6.83 -1.53
C ARG A 194 7.53 6.34 -1.98
N CYS A 195 7.38 6.18 -3.28
CA CYS A 195 6.11 5.74 -3.85
C CYS A 195 6.28 4.90 -5.12
N ARG A 196 5.21 4.20 -5.49
CA ARG A 196 5.13 3.41 -6.73
C ARG A 196 4.75 4.26 -7.92
N LYS A 197 4.83 3.65 -9.10
CA LYS A 197 4.13 4.11 -10.30
C LYS A 197 2.94 3.19 -10.59
N ASP A 198 1.89 3.72 -11.19
CA ASP A 198 0.82 2.93 -11.79
C ASP A 198 1.27 2.30 -13.13
N ASP A 199 0.38 1.53 -13.75
CA ASP A 199 0.63 0.85 -15.03
C ASP A 199 0.88 1.83 -16.20
N PHE A 200 0.55 3.12 -16.01
CA PHE A 200 0.76 4.20 -16.97
C PHE A 200 2.03 5.03 -16.67
N GLY A 201 2.76 4.68 -15.61
CA GLY A 201 3.99 5.37 -15.19
C GLY A 201 3.78 6.58 -14.28
N ASN A 202 2.54 6.86 -13.84
CA ASN A 202 2.24 7.98 -12.95
C ASN A 202 2.57 7.63 -11.49
N PRO A 203 3.18 8.52 -10.70
CA PRO A 203 3.43 8.27 -9.29
C PRO A 203 2.13 8.09 -8.47
N ILE A 204 2.04 7.00 -7.73
CA ILE A 204 0.98 6.74 -6.74
C ILE A 204 1.55 7.10 -5.36
N LEU A 205 1.42 8.37 -4.98
CA LEU A 205 2.11 8.95 -3.83
C LEU A 205 1.92 8.15 -2.52
N TYR A 206 0.71 7.65 -2.26
CA TYR A 206 0.35 6.95 -1.04
C TYR A 206 -0.34 5.61 -1.29
N TYR A 207 -0.24 4.73 -0.31
CA TYR A 207 -0.80 3.39 -0.38
C TYR A 207 -2.17 3.37 0.29
N ASP A 208 -3.15 2.77 -0.37
CA ASP A 208 -4.48 2.58 0.22
C ASP A 208 -4.42 1.51 1.32
N GLY A 209 -4.55 1.94 2.58
CA GLY A 209 -4.55 1.11 3.77
C GLY A 209 -5.87 0.36 3.98
N LEU A 210 -6.93 0.73 3.26
CA LEU A 210 -8.19 0.01 3.24
C LEU A 210 -8.08 -1.16 2.26
N GLU A 211 -7.41 -1.02 1.13
CA GLU A 211 -7.40 -2.07 0.11
C GLU A 211 -6.29 -3.13 0.30
N LYS A 212 -6.67 -4.42 0.20
CA LYS A 212 -5.72 -5.55 0.30
C LYS A 212 -4.55 -5.44 -0.69
N LYS A 213 -4.78 -4.81 -1.84
CA LYS A 213 -3.73 -4.53 -2.82
C LYS A 213 -2.74 -3.49 -2.26
N GLY A 214 -3.20 -2.36 -1.74
CA GLY A 214 -2.34 -1.32 -1.18
C GLY A 214 -1.49 -1.83 0.00
N VAL A 215 -2.07 -2.65 0.88
CA VAL A 215 -1.33 -3.29 1.98
C VAL A 215 -0.25 -4.26 1.47
N ARG A 216 -0.54 -5.03 0.43
CA ARG A 216 0.48 -5.92 -0.19
C ARG A 216 1.59 -5.13 -0.86
N ASP A 217 1.22 -4.07 -1.58
CA ASP A 217 2.15 -3.21 -2.31
C ASP A 217 3.11 -2.50 -1.36
N ILE A 218 2.61 -1.88 -0.28
CA ILE A 218 3.49 -1.23 0.71
C ILE A 218 4.41 -2.23 1.40
N GLN A 219 3.93 -3.44 1.72
CA GLN A 219 4.77 -4.48 2.29
C GLN A 219 5.87 -4.95 1.34
N GLN A 220 5.64 -5.00 0.04
CA GLN A 220 6.70 -5.33 -0.92
C GLN A 220 7.74 -4.20 -0.96
N ASP A 221 7.30 -2.95 -0.92
CA ASP A 221 8.18 -1.78 -1.01
C ASP A 221 9.02 -1.56 0.24
N ILE A 222 8.46 -1.84 1.42
CA ILE A 222 9.22 -1.89 2.67
C ILE A 222 10.35 -2.93 2.53
N ASN A 223 10.10 -4.11 1.93
CA ASN A 223 11.16 -5.11 1.73
C ASN A 223 12.27 -4.64 0.79
N ILE A 224 11.94 -3.85 -0.24
CA ILE A 224 12.93 -3.23 -1.13
C ILE A 224 13.80 -2.26 -0.32
N LEU A 225 13.16 -1.30 0.36
CA LEU A 225 13.86 -0.26 1.12
C LEU A 225 14.66 -0.77 2.33
N LEU A 226 14.29 -1.92 2.88
CA LEU A 226 15.05 -2.54 3.97
C LEU A 226 16.35 -3.20 3.47
N LYS A 227 16.39 -3.66 2.22
CA LYS A 227 17.57 -4.30 1.59
C LYS A 227 18.58 -3.29 1.02
N ASP A 228 18.09 -2.14 0.57
CA ASP A 228 18.90 -0.99 0.12
C ASP A 228 19.80 -0.45 1.24
#